data_AF-A0AA39CV59-F1
#
_entry.id   AF-A0AA39CV59-F1
#
_cell.length_a   1.000
_cell.length_b   1.000
_cell.length_c   1.000
_cell.angle_alpha   90.00
_cell.angle_beta   90.00
_cell.angle_gamma   90.00
#
_symmetry.space_group_name_H-M   'P 1'
#
loop_
_entity.id
_entity.type
_entity.pdbx_description
1 polymer ?
#
loop_
_entity_poly.entity_id
_entity_poly.type
_entity_poly.pdbx_seq_one_letter_code
_entity_poly.pdbx_strand_id
1 'polypeptide(L)'
;MDGIADRDGCRKIPWRLSSMQKARQRKRLKLVDKVVDTVSMALQNNGGMTAKAVDRWYQEMPREEEMLPKDKYTIFDRKEKRYRKGIHKSVSDSTHLASRSRLRRPDYIHMDGLFLPGFWILQVPLDDAEGDSQSRSGTAVAIPFSHSICTKL
;
A
#
# COMPACT_ATOMS: atom_id res chain seq x y z
N MET A 1 50.78 3.08 27.14
CA MET A 1 49.96 1.97 26.64
C MET A 1 48.54 2.40 26.87
N ASP A 2 47.87 2.89 25.82
CA ASP A 2 46.41 2.96 25.61
C ASP A 2 46.08 4.01 24.54
N GLY A 3 45.30 3.59 23.54
CA GLY A 3 44.41 4.48 22.80
C GLY A 3 44.92 5.18 21.53
N ILE A 4 45.36 4.42 20.51
CA ILE A 4 45.25 4.92 19.13
C ILE A 4 43.77 4.84 18.75
N ALA A 5 43.03 5.88 19.10
CA ALA A 5 41.65 6.05 18.68
C ALA A 5 41.61 6.14 17.15
N ASP A 6 40.89 5.18 16.56
CA ASP A 6 40.44 5.11 15.17
C ASP A 6 39.73 6.44 14.82
N ARG A 7 40.48 7.41 14.29
CA ARG A 7 40.01 8.78 14.01
C ARG A 7 39.43 8.92 12.60
N ASP A 8 39.19 7.80 11.93
CA ASP A 8 38.53 7.75 10.65
C ASP A 8 37.07 7.37 10.90
N GLY A 9 36.13 8.30 10.70
CA GLY A 9 34.68 8.07 10.71
C GLY A 9 34.19 7.15 9.58
N CYS A 10 35.00 6.16 9.19
CA CYS A 10 34.80 5.15 8.18
C CYS A 10 33.79 4.12 8.70
N ARG A 11 32.51 4.31 8.38
CA ARG A 11 31.53 3.21 8.45
C ARG A 11 31.96 2.12 7.46
N LYS A 12 32.53 1.02 7.97
CA LYS A 12 32.94 -0.16 7.21
C LYS A 12 31.71 -0.90 6.65
N ILE A 13 31.20 -0.42 5.52
CA ILE A 13 30.06 -1.01 4.81
C ILE A 13 30.56 -1.66 3.51
N PRO A 14 30.43 -2.98 3.33
CA PRO A 14 30.89 -3.66 2.13
C PRO A 14 30.06 -3.25 0.90
N TRP A 15 30.64 -3.30 -0.29
CA TRP A 15 29.92 -2.95 -1.53
C TRP A 15 28.91 -4.02 -1.99
N ARG A 16 29.04 -5.26 -1.47
CA ARG A 16 28.19 -6.41 -1.81
C ARG A 16 27.51 -7.01 -0.58
N LEU A 17 26.30 -7.55 -0.75
CA LEU A 17 25.61 -8.33 0.28
C LEU A 17 26.17 -9.74 0.38
N SER A 18 26.30 -10.24 1.61
CA SER A 18 26.54 -11.65 1.91
C SER A 18 25.35 -12.53 1.49
N SER A 19 25.61 -13.80 1.18
CA SER A 19 24.58 -14.79 0.86
C SER A 19 23.48 -14.87 1.93
N MET A 20 23.85 -14.80 3.20
CA MET A 20 22.90 -14.86 4.31
C MET A 20 22.04 -13.60 4.42
N GLN A 21 22.60 -12.44 4.09
CA GLN A 21 21.82 -11.20 4.00
C GLN A 21 20.81 -11.29 2.85
N LYS A 22 21.19 -11.86 1.69
CA LYS A 22 20.25 -12.10 0.58
C LYS A 22 19.14 -13.09 0.96
N ALA A 23 19.45 -14.13 1.71
CA ALA A 23 18.46 -15.09 2.21
C ALA A 23 17.45 -14.42 3.18
N ARG A 24 17.95 -13.63 4.14
CA ARG A 24 17.10 -12.85 5.06
C ARG A 24 16.25 -11.82 4.31
N GLN A 25 16.80 -11.18 3.28
CA GLN A 25 16.06 -10.25 2.44
C GLN A 25 14.88 -10.94 1.76
N ARG A 26 15.11 -12.10 1.11
CA ARG A 26 14.03 -12.89 0.51
C ARG A 26 12.98 -13.32 1.54
N LYS A 27 13.40 -13.74 2.74
CA LYS A 27 12.47 -14.11 3.81
C LYS A 27 11.60 -12.91 4.22
N ARG A 28 12.18 -11.72 4.42
CA ARG A 28 11.43 -10.50 4.74
C ARG A 28 10.41 -10.13 3.66
N LEU A 29 10.84 -10.20 2.40
CA LEU A 29 10.00 -9.96 1.24
C LEU A 29 8.78 -10.90 1.21
N LYS A 30 9.00 -12.21 1.44
CA LYS A 30 7.91 -13.20 1.55
C LYS A 30 7.02 -12.99 2.78
N LEU A 31 7.57 -12.53 3.90
CA LEU A 31 6.77 -12.26 5.10
C LEU A 31 5.81 -11.09 4.89
N VAL A 32 6.25 -10.04 4.21
CA VAL A 32 5.36 -8.92 3.84
C VAL A 32 4.20 -9.41 2.97
N ASP A 33 4.49 -10.26 1.98
CA ASP A 33 3.48 -10.86 1.11
C ASP A 33 2.44 -11.65 1.93
N LYS A 34 2.90 -12.50 2.87
CA LYS A 34 2.01 -13.26 3.77
C LYS A 34 1.14 -12.36 4.64
N VAL A 35 1.68 -11.27 5.18
CA VAL A 35 0.90 -10.34 6.01
C VAL A 35 -0.25 -9.74 5.20
N VAL A 36 0.02 -9.31 3.97
CA VAL A 36 -1.03 -8.76 3.09
C VAL A 36 -2.10 -9.80 2.79
N ASP A 37 -1.71 -11.04 2.50
CA ASP A 37 -2.65 -12.15 2.26
C ASP A 37 -3.55 -12.37 3.49
N THR A 38 -2.97 -12.43 4.70
CA THR A 38 -3.75 -12.62 5.93
C THR A 38 -4.73 -11.48 6.21
N VAL A 39 -4.33 -10.24 5.93
CA VAL A 39 -5.21 -9.07 6.11
C VAL A 39 -6.36 -9.13 5.11
N SER A 40 -6.07 -9.48 3.84
CA SER A 40 -7.08 -9.63 2.80
C SER A 40 -8.11 -10.71 3.16
N MET A 41 -7.67 -11.87 3.65
CA MET A 41 -8.56 -12.95 4.09
C MET A 41 -9.42 -12.54 5.28
N ALA A 42 -8.84 -11.87 6.28
CA ALA A 42 -9.58 -11.41 7.45
C ALA A 42 -10.67 -10.40 7.09
N LEU A 43 -10.37 -9.46 6.17
CA LEU A 43 -11.33 -8.47 5.69
C LEU A 43 -12.52 -9.09 4.95
N GLN A 44 -12.28 -10.13 4.15
CA GLN A 44 -13.34 -10.89 3.48
C GLN A 44 -14.25 -11.60 4.49
N ASN A 45 -13.67 -12.22 5.51
CA ASN A 45 -14.43 -12.97 6.53
C ASN A 45 -15.27 -12.06 7.44
N ASN A 46 -14.83 -10.83 7.69
CA ASN A 46 -15.50 -9.88 8.60
C ASN A 46 -16.69 -9.13 7.96
N GLY A 47 -17.26 -9.65 6.87
CA GLY A 47 -18.41 -9.04 6.18
C GLY A 47 -18.06 -8.40 4.84
N GLY A 48 -17.04 -8.88 4.13
CA GLY A 48 -16.71 -8.42 2.78
C GLY A 48 -16.17 -6.99 2.69
N MET A 49 -15.57 -6.49 3.77
CA MET A 49 -14.96 -5.17 3.77
C MET A 49 -13.73 -5.14 2.86
N THR A 50 -13.50 -4.03 2.16
CA THR A 50 -12.30 -3.84 1.32
C THR A 50 -11.50 -2.65 1.81
N ALA A 51 -10.18 -2.74 1.69
CA ALA A 51 -9.27 -1.67 2.09
C ALA A 51 -8.50 -1.18 0.86
N LYS A 52 -8.68 0.11 0.52
CA LYS A 52 -8.00 0.76 -0.62
C LYS A 52 -6.48 0.55 -0.62
N ALA A 53 -5.87 0.45 0.55
CA ALA A 53 -4.44 0.20 0.69
C ALA A 53 -4.03 -1.19 0.20
N VAL A 54 -4.86 -2.22 0.43
CA VAL A 54 -4.64 -3.59 -0.02
C VAL A 54 -4.85 -3.69 -1.53
N ASP A 55 -5.89 -3.04 -2.06
CA ASP A 55 -6.14 -3.00 -3.50
C ASP A 55 -5.00 -2.32 -4.26
N ARG A 56 -4.55 -1.15 -3.78
CA ARG A 56 -3.40 -0.43 -4.32
C ARG A 56 -2.13 -1.29 -4.27
N TRP A 57 -1.93 -2.02 -3.16
CA TRP A 57 -0.79 -2.93 -3.04
C TRP A 57 -0.78 -3.90 -4.23
N TYR A 58 -1.88 -4.61 -4.50
CA TYR A 58 -1.93 -5.61 -5.58
C TYR A 58 -1.72 -5.01 -6.98
N GLN A 59 -2.11 -3.76 -7.19
CA GLN A 59 -1.92 -3.08 -8.48
C GLN A 59 -0.48 -2.61 -8.72
N GLU A 60 0.21 -2.16 -7.68
CA GLU A 60 1.51 -1.48 -7.81
C GLU A 60 2.70 -2.37 -7.45
N MET A 61 2.53 -3.29 -6.50
CA MET A 61 3.63 -4.04 -5.90
C MET A 61 3.76 -5.44 -6.49
N PRO A 62 4.93 -5.83 -7.03
CA PRO A 62 5.19 -7.20 -7.45
C PRO A 62 5.45 -8.13 -6.26
N ARG A 63 5.09 -9.41 -6.41
CA ARG A 63 5.38 -10.46 -5.41
C ARG A 63 6.87 -10.85 -5.44
N GLU A 64 7.36 -11.49 -4.38
CA GLU A 64 8.78 -11.89 -4.30
C GLU A 64 9.24 -12.79 -5.46
N GLU A 65 8.35 -13.65 -5.95
CA GLU A 65 8.65 -14.67 -6.96
C GLU A 65 8.79 -14.05 -8.35
N GLU A 66 7.93 -13.08 -8.67
CA GLU A 66 7.93 -12.34 -9.94
C GLU A 66 9.06 -11.32 -10.03
N MET A 67 9.63 -10.92 -8.89
CA MET A 67 10.71 -9.93 -8.86
C MET A 67 12.02 -10.48 -9.44
N LEU A 68 12.66 -9.67 -10.27
CA LEU A 68 14.01 -9.94 -10.77
C LEU A 68 15.03 -9.95 -9.62
N PRO A 69 16.04 -10.84 -9.62
CA PRO A 69 17.10 -10.84 -8.61
C PRO A 69 17.83 -9.50 -8.48
N LYS A 70 17.89 -8.73 -9.56
CA LYS A 70 18.50 -7.40 -9.60
C LYS A 70 17.76 -6.41 -8.68
N ASP A 71 16.44 -6.41 -8.73
CA ASP A 71 15.60 -5.50 -7.95
C ASP A 71 15.39 -5.98 -6.50
N LYS A 72 15.66 -7.27 -6.22
CA LYS A 72 15.66 -7.80 -4.85
C LYS A 72 16.78 -7.25 -3.97
N TYR A 73 17.91 -6.88 -4.56
CA TYR A 73 19.15 -6.56 -3.83
C TYR A 73 19.71 -5.17 -4.13
N THR A 74 19.20 -4.48 -5.16
CA THR A 74 19.68 -3.15 -5.57
C THR A 74 18.53 -2.16 -5.74
N ILE A 75 18.79 -0.90 -5.43
CA ILE A 75 17.87 0.23 -5.59
C ILE A 75 18.40 1.14 -6.68
N PHE A 76 17.50 1.84 -7.38
CA PHE A 76 17.86 2.95 -8.24
C PHE A 76 18.36 4.15 -7.42
N ASP A 77 19.57 4.62 -7.71
CA ASP A 77 20.12 5.86 -7.15
C ASP A 77 20.61 6.71 -8.32
N ARG A 78 19.99 7.89 -8.52
CA ARG A 78 20.32 8.80 -9.64
C ARG A 78 21.79 9.23 -9.64
N LYS A 79 22.44 9.25 -8.48
CA LYS A 79 23.79 9.79 -8.30
C LYS A 79 24.90 8.76 -8.53
N GLU A 80 24.57 7.48 -8.58
CA GLU A 80 25.55 6.40 -8.82
C GLU A 80 25.81 6.24 -10.33
N LYS A 81 27.06 5.94 -10.72
CA LYS A 81 27.47 5.87 -12.14
C LYS A 81 26.64 4.91 -13.01
N ARG A 82 26.12 3.83 -12.41
CA ARG A 82 25.27 2.83 -13.08
C ARG A 82 23.82 2.88 -12.60
N TYR A 83 23.44 3.98 -11.95
CA TYR A 83 22.12 4.21 -11.39
C TYR A 83 21.62 3.11 -10.44
N ARG A 84 22.54 2.45 -9.73
CA ARG A 84 22.26 1.30 -8.88
C ARG A 84 23.13 1.29 -7.64
N LYS A 85 22.50 0.99 -6.51
CA LYS A 85 23.12 0.92 -5.19
C LYS A 85 22.61 -0.29 -4.44
N GLY A 86 23.45 -0.90 -3.60
CA GLY A 86 23.00 -1.97 -2.70
C GLY A 86 21.98 -1.45 -1.68
N ILE A 87 20.92 -2.22 -1.43
CA ILE A 87 19.87 -1.86 -0.45
C ILE A 87 20.48 -1.61 0.94
N HIS A 88 21.48 -2.40 1.32
CA HIS A 88 22.15 -2.34 2.62
C HIS A 88 23.07 -1.12 2.83
N LYS A 89 23.38 -0.38 1.75
CA LYS A 89 24.22 0.83 1.80
C LYS A 89 23.37 2.11 1.75
N SER A 90 22.19 2.04 1.14
CA SER A 90 21.38 3.20 0.77
C SER A 90 20.35 3.58 1.83
N VAL A 91 19.87 2.61 2.61
CA VAL A 91 18.82 2.83 3.60
C VAL A 91 19.39 2.51 4.98
N SER A 92 19.40 3.50 5.88
CA SER A 92 19.73 3.30 7.30
C SER A 92 18.92 2.14 7.87
N ASP A 93 17.65 2.06 7.48
CA ASP A 93 16.64 1.10 7.95
C ASP A 93 16.20 0.12 6.85
N SER A 94 17.17 -0.41 6.09
CA SER A 94 16.91 -1.42 5.03
C SER A 94 16.13 -2.65 5.50
N THR A 95 16.09 -2.91 6.81
CA THR A 95 15.32 -3.97 7.49
C THR A 95 13.84 -3.65 7.69
N HIS A 96 13.43 -2.38 7.60
CA HIS A 96 12.06 -1.94 7.87
C HIS A 96 11.32 -1.48 6.61
N LEU A 97 12.04 -0.94 5.62
CA LEU A 97 11.42 -0.53 4.36
C LEU A 97 11.29 -1.70 3.39
N ALA A 98 10.06 -1.94 2.94
CA ALA A 98 9.75 -2.76 1.77
C ALA A 98 9.72 -1.87 0.53
N SER A 99 10.87 -1.36 0.11
CA SER A 99 10.98 -0.58 -1.13
C SER A 99 10.94 -1.51 -2.34
N ARG A 100 9.75 -1.99 -2.69
CA ARG A 100 9.44 -2.53 -4.01
C ARG A 100 8.77 -1.42 -4.80
N SER A 101 9.19 -1.20 -6.03
CA SER A 101 8.41 -0.38 -6.96
C SER A 101 8.54 -1.03 -8.33
N ARG A 102 7.40 -1.35 -8.94
CA ARG A 102 7.36 -1.46 -10.40
C ARG A 102 7.58 -0.02 -10.85
N LEU A 103 8.70 0.28 -11.52
CA LEU A 103 9.01 1.63 -12.00
C LEU A 103 7.84 2.16 -12.85
N ARG A 104 6.86 2.82 -12.23
CA ARG A 104 5.94 3.69 -12.92
C ARG A 104 6.47 5.10 -12.76
N ARG A 105 6.95 5.65 -13.88
CA ARG A 105 6.66 7.05 -14.18
C ARG A 105 5.14 7.20 -13.95
N PRO A 106 4.66 8.17 -13.18
CA PRO A 106 3.23 8.41 -13.12
C PRO A 106 2.79 8.60 -14.57
N ASP A 107 1.86 7.75 -15.02
CA ASP A 107 1.14 7.97 -16.25
C ASP A 107 0.53 9.36 -16.08
N TYR A 108 1.11 10.34 -16.77
CA TYR A 108 0.59 11.69 -16.82
C TYR A 108 -0.80 11.50 -17.40
N ILE A 109 -1.81 11.67 -16.56
CA ILE A 109 -3.16 11.87 -17.06
C ILE A 109 -3.04 13.19 -17.80
N HIS A 110 -2.73 13.11 -19.10
CA HIS A 110 -2.98 14.19 -20.03
C HIS A 110 -4.50 14.29 -20.02
N MET A 111 -5.01 15.08 -19.08
CA MET A 111 -6.35 15.63 -19.22
C MET A 111 -6.24 16.46 -20.49
N ASP A 112 -6.64 15.87 -21.61
CA ASP A 112 -6.92 16.59 -22.84
C ASP A 112 -7.91 17.69 -22.46
N GLY A 113 -7.34 18.87 -22.24
CA GLY A 113 -8.08 20.08 -21.96
C GLY A 113 -8.89 20.42 -23.19
N LEU A 114 -10.14 19.95 -23.23
CA LEU A 114 -11.21 20.64 -23.90
C LEU A 114 -11.54 21.89 -23.09
N PHE A 115 -10.59 22.83 -23.10
CA PHE A 115 -10.84 24.23 -22.84
C PHE A 115 -11.43 24.79 -24.14
N LEU A 116 -12.72 24.61 -24.34
CA LEU A 116 -13.49 25.42 -25.28
C LEU A 116 -14.03 26.62 -24.49
N PRO A 117 -13.39 27.80 -24.56
CA PRO A 117 -13.96 29.01 -23.99
C PRO A 117 -15.07 29.50 -24.92
N GLY A 118 -16.28 29.68 -24.38
CA GLY A 118 -17.27 30.55 -25.01
C GLY A 118 -18.56 29.90 -25.50
N PHE A 119 -19.27 29.17 -24.64
CA PHE A 119 -20.68 28.87 -24.90
C PHE A 119 -21.55 29.25 -23.71
N TRP A 120 -21.94 30.52 -23.69
CA TRP A 120 -23.07 31.01 -22.91
C TRP A 120 -24.34 30.75 -23.73
N ILE A 121 -25.20 29.83 -23.29
CA ILE A 121 -26.61 29.85 -23.70
C ILE A 121 -27.48 29.96 -22.45
N LEU A 122 -28.36 30.96 -22.60
CA LEU A 122 -29.45 31.43 -21.78
C LEU A 122 -30.29 30.35 -21.09
N GLN A 123 -30.66 30.71 -19.87
CA GLN A 123 -31.86 30.36 -19.14
C GLN A 123 -33.11 30.15 -20.03
N VAL A 124 -33.77 29.00 -19.88
CA VAL A 124 -35.23 28.87 -20.05
C VAL A 124 -35.75 28.00 -18.91
N PRO A 125 -36.53 28.56 -17.97
CA PRO A 125 -37.38 27.81 -17.07
C PRO A 125 -38.80 27.72 -17.65
N LEU A 126 -39.40 26.53 -17.69
CA LEU A 126 -40.86 26.40 -17.77
C LEU A 126 -41.32 25.05 -17.21
N ASP A 127 -42.49 25.12 -16.60
CA ASP A 127 -42.99 24.29 -15.52
C ASP A 127 -43.60 22.94 -15.90
N ASP A 128 -43.85 22.19 -14.81
CA ASP A 128 -44.99 21.29 -14.57
C ASP A 128 -44.85 19.76 -14.73
N ALA A 129 -45.48 19.12 -13.73
CA ALA A 129 -46.09 17.79 -13.68
C ALA A 129 -45.32 16.66 -12.94
N GLU A 130 -45.61 16.62 -11.63
CA GLU A 130 -46.27 15.51 -10.93
C GLU A 130 -45.80 14.05 -11.12
N GLY A 131 -45.54 13.41 -9.98
CA GLY A 131 -45.35 11.97 -9.86
C GLY A 131 -45.16 11.54 -8.41
N ASP A 132 -46.18 11.80 -7.60
CA ASP A 132 -46.30 11.41 -6.20
C ASP A 132 -46.38 9.88 -6.01
N SER A 133 -46.13 9.47 -4.76
CA SER A 133 -46.75 8.33 -4.04
C SER A 133 -45.99 6.99 -3.82
N GLN A 134 -45.59 6.83 -2.55
CA GLN A 134 -45.97 5.75 -1.61
C GLN A 134 -45.32 4.35 -1.77
N SER A 135 -44.41 3.96 -0.87
CA SER A 135 -44.64 3.36 0.47
C SER A 135 -44.64 1.83 0.47
N ARG A 136 -43.67 1.20 1.17
CA ARG A 136 -43.78 -0.09 1.92
C ARG A 136 -42.67 -0.10 2.99
N SER A 137 -42.95 0.34 4.21
CA SER A 137 -43.29 -0.50 5.37
C SER A 137 -42.31 -1.66 5.60
N GLY A 138 -41.43 -1.51 6.61
CA GLY A 138 -40.50 -2.55 7.06
C GLY A 138 -40.09 -2.32 8.51
N THR A 139 -41.05 -2.47 9.41
CA THR A 139 -40.94 -2.94 10.81
C THR A 139 -39.58 -2.82 11.52
N ALA A 140 -39.49 -1.87 12.46
CA ALA A 140 -38.50 -1.89 13.54
C ALA A 140 -38.87 -3.01 14.53
N VAL A 141 -38.04 -4.05 14.62
CA VAL A 141 -38.13 -5.06 15.69
C VAL A 141 -37.22 -4.62 16.82
N ALA A 142 -37.81 -4.07 17.87
CA ALA A 142 -37.18 -3.93 19.17
C ALA A 142 -37.05 -5.33 19.80
N ILE A 143 -35.82 -5.80 20.02
CA ILE A 143 -35.57 -7.02 20.80
C ILE A 143 -35.31 -6.60 22.25
N PRO A 144 -36.18 -6.94 23.21
CA PRO A 144 -35.93 -6.70 24.63
C PRO A 144 -34.86 -7.65 25.16
N PHE A 145 -33.86 -7.06 25.82
CA PHE A 145 -32.79 -7.74 26.54
C PHE A 145 -33.36 -8.41 27.81
N SER A 146 -33.80 -9.67 27.70
CA SER A 146 -34.21 -10.48 28.85
C SER A 146 -32.98 -11.05 29.55
N HIS A 147 -32.54 -10.42 30.65
CA HIS A 147 -31.64 -11.05 31.61
C HIS A 147 -32.41 -12.08 32.44
N SER A 148 -32.26 -13.35 32.09
CA SER A 148 -32.61 -14.47 32.96
C SER A 148 -31.32 -15.18 33.36
N ILE A 149 -30.69 -14.76 34.45
CA ILE A 149 -29.67 -15.55 35.14
C ILE A 149 -30.32 -16.10 36.41
N CYS A 150 -30.73 -17.35 36.29
CA CYS A 150 -31.06 -18.23 37.39
C CYS A 150 -29.74 -18.74 37.98
N THR A 151 -29.43 -18.36 39.21
CA THR A 151 -28.50 -19.11 40.05
C THR A 151 -29.19 -19.47 41.36
N LYS A 152 -29.21 -20.78 41.55
CA LYS A 152 -29.74 -21.62 42.62
C LYS A 152 -29.47 -21.11 44.05
N LEU A 153 -30.43 -21.48 44.89
CA LEU A 153 -30.39 -21.67 46.35
C LEU A 153 -29.06 -22.21 46.86
#